data_AF-A0A8H7Y820-F1
#
_entry.id   AF-A0A8H7Y820-F1
#
_cell.length_a   1.000
_cell.length_b   1.000
_cell.length_c   1.000
_cell.angle_alpha   90.00
_cell.angle_beta   90.00
_cell.angle_gamma   90.00
#
_symmetry.space_group_name_H-M   'P 1'
#
loop_
_entity.id
_entity.type
_entity.pdbx_description
1 polymer ?
#
loop_
_entity_poly.entity_id
_entity_poly.type
_entity_poly.pdbx_seq_one_letter_code
_entity_poly.pdbx_strand_id
1 'polypeptide(L)'
;MSFAIRNLSRQVARAPSRLHARPRTFATADKSVANNAFEKYLQEDKALTHHAQETTDLWRKISFYVCIPAIAVCVAWVYNAEVEHAAHIEHLKHENGGELPETPLYDYLNRRSKPFPWGNNSLFFNPKVNKDMSE
;
A
#
# COMPACT_ATOMS: atom_id res chain seq x y z
N MET A 1 -29.77 66.67 57.82
CA MET A 1 -30.86 66.20 56.94
C MET A 1 -30.37 64.95 56.23
N SER A 2 -31.07 63.84 56.47
CA SER A 2 -30.84 62.50 55.91
C SER A 2 -30.69 62.50 54.41
N PHE A 3 -29.83 61.63 53.85
CA PHE A 3 -30.20 60.79 52.70
C PHE A 3 -29.49 59.44 52.78
N ALA A 4 -30.28 58.40 52.55
CA ALA A 4 -30.02 56.99 52.85
C ALA A 4 -29.06 56.32 51.85
N ILE A 5 -28.15 55.48 52.36
CA ILE A 5 -27.35 54.55 51.55
C ILE A 5 -28.13 53.25 51.43
N ARG A 6 -28.55 52.93 50.20
CA ARG A 6 -29.28 51.72 49.82
C ARG A 6 -28.31 50.53 49.76
N ASN A 7 -28.42 49.58 50.70
CA ASN A 7 -27.86 48.24 50.55
C ASN A 7 -28.82 47.38 49.71
N LEU A 8 -28.44 47.10 48.47
CA LEU A 8 -29.11 46.13 47.59
C LEU A 8 -28.48 44.75 47.76
N SER A 9 -29.11 43.90 48.58
CA SER A 9 -28.82 42.46 48.59
C SER A 9 -29.43 41.80 47.35
N ARG A 10 -28.61 41.52 46.33
CA ARG A 10 -29.03 40.72 45.18
C ARG A 10 -28.92 39.24 45.54
N GLN A 11 -30.02 38.65 46.02
CA GLN A 11 -30.11 37.19 46.12
C GLN A 11 -30.35 36.61 44.73
N VAL A 12 -29.40 35.78 44.27
CA VAL A 12 -29.53 35.01 43.03
C VAL A 12 -30.15 33.65 43.38
N ALA A 13 -31.45 33.50 43.16
CA ALA A 13 -32.09 32.19 43.22
C ALA A 13 -31.79 31.42 41.91
N ARG A 14 -30.89 30.42 41.97
CA ARG A 14 -30.73 29.43 40.90
C ARG A 14 -31.83 28.37 41.06
N ALA A 15 -32.81 28.37 40.15
CA ALA A 15 -33.75 27.27 40.04
C ALA A 15 -33.05 26.02 39.49
N PRO A 16 -33.26 24.81 40.05
CA PRO A 16 -32.75 23.59 39.45
C PRO A 16 -33.56 23.28 38.18
N SER A 17 -32.89 23.29 37.03
CA SER A 17 -33.43 22.74 35.79
C SER A 17 -33.64 21.24 35.98
N ARG A 18 -34.87 20.83 36.28
CA ARG A 18 -35.28 19.43 36.23
C ARG A 18 -35.22 18.99 34.77
N LEU A 19 -34.10 18.39 34.36
CA LEU A 19 -34.00 17.66 33.11
C LEU A 19 -34.93 16.45 33.22
N HIS A 20 -36.17 16.60 32.76
CA HIS A 20 -37.02 15.45 32.50
C HIS A 20 -36.40 14.66 31.35
N ALA A 21 -35.78 13.52 31.67
CA ALA A 21 -35.32 12.56 30.67
C ALA A 21 -36.54 12.10 29.85
N ARG A 22 -36.67 12.61 28.61
CA ARG A 22 -37.67 12.10 27.66
C ARG A 22 -37.36 10.62 27.42
N PRO A 23 -38.29 9.70 27.66
CA PRO A 23 -38.08 8.29 27.32
C PRO A 23 -37.81 8.20 25.81
N ARG A 24 -36.74 7.51 25.43
CA ARG A 24 -36.43 7.22 24.03
C ARG A 24 -37.52 6.25 23.54
N THR A 25 -38.58 6.80 22.96
CA THR A 25 -39.54 6.00 22.20
C THR A 25 -38.79 5.42 21.02
N PHE A 26 -38.64 4.09 20.96
CA PHE A 26 -38.18 3.41 19.77
C PHE A 26 -39.11 3.84 18.63
N ALA A 27 -38.61 4.68 17.73
CA ALA A 27 -39.34 5.04 16.53
C ALA A 27 -39.48 3.74 15.72
N THR A 28 -40.70 3.20 15.65
CA THR A 28 -41.04 2.29 14.57
C THR A 28 -40.75 3.06 13.29
N ALA A 29 -39.67 2.71 12.59
CA ALA A 29 -39.30 3.35 11.35
C ALA A 29 -40.56 3.39 10.46
N ASP A 30 -40.97 4.59 10.07
CA ASP A 30 -42.11 4.75 9.17
C ASP A 30 -41.80 3.91 7.93
N LYS A 31 -42.67 2.93 7.63
CA LYS A 31 -42.46 2.00 6.52
C LYS A 31 -42.28 2.79 5.22
N SER A 32 -42.87 3.97 5.08
CA SER A 32 -42.65 4.84 3.92
C SER A 32 -41.22 5.36 3.83
N VAL A 33 -40.62 5.80 4.95
CA VAL A 33 -39.22 6.28 5.00
C VAL A 33 -38.23 5.13 4.85
N ALA A 34 -38.53 3.96 5.45
CA ALA A 34 -37.72 2.75 5.28
C ALA A 34 -37.75 2.23 3.83
N ASN A 35 -38.92 2.26 3.17
CA ASN A 35 -39.05 1.90 1.76
C ASN A 35 -38.30 2.89 0.85
N ASN A 36 -38.42 4.20 1.10
CA ASN A 36 -37.68 5.22 0.34
C ASN A 36 -36.14 5.09 0.51
N ALA A 37 -35.66 4.80 1.72
CA ALA A 37 -34.24 4.57 1.97
C ALA A 37 -33.74 3.28 1.31
N PHE A 38 -34.54 2.21 1.34
CA PHE A 38 -34.24 0.95 0.68
C PHE A 38 -34.22 1.09 -0.86
N GLU A 39 -35.19 1.77 -1.45
CA GLU A 39 -35.23 2.06 -2.89
C GLU A 39 -34.03 2.91 -3.33
N LYS A 40 -33.64 3.91 -2.53
CA LYS A 40 -32.44 4.71 -2.79
C LYS A 40 -31.17 3.85 -2.77
N TYR A 41 -31.01 2.98 -1.78
CA TYR A 41 -29.89 2.04 -1.72
C TYR A 41 -29.84 1.14 -2.96
N LEU A 42 -30.97 0.57 -3.39
CA LEU A 42 -31.03 -0.26 -4.59
C LEU A 42 -30.68 0.53 -5.87
N GLN A 43 -31.02 1.82 -5.94
CA GLN A 43 -30.62 2.69 -7.06
C GLN A 43 -29.12 2.97 -7.05
N GLU A 44 -28.54 3.23 -5.87
CA GLU A 44 -27.09 3.43 -5.71
C GLU A 44 -26.30 2.16 -6.07
N ASP A 45 -26.77 0.98 -5.64
CA ASP A 45 -26.14 -0.31 -5.99
C ASP A 45 -26.18 -0.58 -7.50
N LYS A 46 -27.31 -0.28 -8.16
CA LYS A 46 -27.42 -0.35 -9.63
C LYS A 46 -26.49 0.63 -10.33
N ALA A 47 -26.34 1.85 -9.82
CA ALA A 47 -25.44 2.84 -10.37
C ALA A 47 -23.97 2.42 -10.19
N LEU A 48 -23.61 1.88 -9.03
CA LEU A 48 -22.28 1.36 -8.74
C LEU A 48 -21.93 0.17 -9.62
N THR A 49 -22.85 -0.78 -9.79
CA THR A 49 -22.63 -1.95 -10.65
C THR A 49 -22.46 -1.54 -12.11
N HIS A 50 -23.26 -0.61 -12.62
CA HIS A 50 -23.09 -0.06 -13.97
C HIS A 50 -21.73 0.63 -14.15
N HIS A 51 -21.35 1.52 -13.23
CA HIS A 51 -20.06 2.21 -13.27
C HIS A 51 -18.88 1.22 -13.15
N ALA A 52 -19.01 0.17 -12.34
CA ALA A 52 -18.00 -0.88 -12.21
C ALA A 52 -17.82 -1.67 -13.51
N GLN A 53 -18.90 -1.95 -14.24
CA GLN A 53 -18.84 -2.59 -15.56
C GLN A 53 -18.06 -1.74 -16.56
N GLU A 54 -18.38 -0.44 -16.66
CA GLU A 54 -17.69 0.49 -17.56
C GLU A 54 -16.20 0.64 -17.20
N THR A 55 -15.91 0.78 -15.90
CA THR A 55 -14.54 0.90 -15.39
C THR A 55 -13.74 -0.37 -15.66
N THR A 56 -14.33 -1.56 -15.46
CA THR A 56 -13.67 -2.84 -15.73
C THR A 56 -13.34 -2.98 -17.22
N ASP A 57 -14.28 -2.62 -18.09
CA ASP A 57 -14.07 -2.67 -19.54
C ASP A 57 -13.00 -1.67 -20.01
N LEU A 58 -12.94 -0.47 -19.40
CA LEU A 58 -11.88 0.49 -19.64
C LEU A 58 -10.50 -0.06 -19.26
N TRP A 59 -10.35 -0.58 -18.03
CA TRP A 59 -9.07 -1.13 -17.57
C TRP A 59 -8.64 -2.36 -18.36
N ARG A 60 -9.58 -3.22 -18.74
CA ARG A 60 -9.30 -4.36 -19.64
C ARG A 60 -8.67 -3.87 -20.95
N LYS A 61 -9.24 -2.83 -21.56
CA LYS A 61 -8.69 -2.25 -22.80
C LYS A 61 -7.31 -1.66 -22.58
N ILE A 62 -7.09 -0.90 -21.50
CA ILE A 62 -5.76 -0.35 -21.19
C ILE A 62 -4.73 -1.47 -21.02
N SER A 63 -5.06 -2.54 -20.29
CA SER A 63 -4.16 -3.68 -20.11
C SER A 63 -3.77 -4.33 -21.44
N PHE A 64 -4.73 -4.57 -22.34
CA PHE A 64 -4.45 -5.23 -23.63
C PHE A 64 -3.80 -4.30 -24.65
N TYR A 65 -4.22 -3.05 -24.76
CA TYR A 65 -3.78 -2.15 -25.82
C TYR A 65 -2.62 -1.24 -25.44
N VAL A 66 -2.31 -1.10 -24.15
CA VAL A 66 -1.20 -0.27 -23.68
C VAL A 66 -0.17 -1.13 -22.98
N CYS A 67 -0.56 -1.88 -21.95
CA CYS A 67 0.41 -2.62 -21.14
C CYS A 67 1.10 -3.75 -21.93
N ILE A 68 0.37 -4.54 -22.73
CA ILE A 68 0.99 -5.61 -23.52
C ILE A 68 2.00 -5.07 -24.54
N PRO A 69 1.68 -4.06 -25.39
CA PRO A 69 2.66 -3.47 -26.29
C PRO A 69 3.87 -2.87 -25.55
N ALA A 70 3.65 -2.19 -24.42
CA ALA A 70 4.73 -1.63 -23.62
C ALA A 70 5.67 -2.74 -23.09
N ILE A 71 5.10 -3.83 -22.56
CA ILE A 71 5.88 -4.99 -22.09
C ILE A 71 6.66 -5.61 -23.26
N ALA A 72 6.06 -5.74 -24.44
CA ALA A 72 6.75 -6.31 -25.60
C ALA A 72 7.99 -5.48 -25.99
N VAL A 73 7.89 -4.15 -25.97
CA VAL A 73 9.03 -3.26 -26.22
C VAL A 73 10.09 -3.41 -25.12
N CYS A 74 9.69 -3.44 -23.85
CA CYS A 74 10.61 -3.66 -22.74
C CYS A 74 11.33 -5.01 -22.84
N VAL A 75 10.62 -6.08 -23.20
CA VAL A 75 11.21 -7.42 -23.38
C VAL A 75 12.25 -7.39 -24.49
N ALA A 76 11.95 -6.77 -25.64
CA ALA A 76 12.92 -6.67 -26.73
C ALA A 76 14.19 -5.90 -26.31
N TRP A 77 14.02 -4.80 -25.56
CA TRP A 77 15.15 -4.02 -25.06
C TRP A 77 15.99 -4.78 -24.03
N VAL A 78 15.35 -5.39 -23.03
CA VAL A 78 16.04 -6.20 -22.00
C VAL A 78 16.74 -7.41 -22.62
N TYR A 79 16.13 -8.05 -23.62
CA TYR A 79 16.76 -9.16 -24.33
C TYR A 79 18.08 -8.74 -24.98
N ASN A 80 18.12 -7.59 -25.65
CA ASN A 80 19.36 -7.09 -26.25
C ASN A 80 20.44 -6.82 -25.18
N ALA A 81 20.06 -6.19 -24.06
CA ALA A 81 20.99 -5.96 -22.95
C ALA A 81 21.51 -7.29 -22.35
N GLU A 82 20.65 -8.29 -22.21
CA GLU A 82 21.05 -9.61 -21.70
C GLU A 82 22.01 -10.33 -22.66
N VAL A 83 21.80 -10.21 -23.98
CA VAL A 83 22.74 -10.74 -24.98
C VAL A 83 24.10 -10.06 -24.88
N GLU A 84 24.14 -8.74 -24.69
CA GLU A 84 25.39 -8.00 -24.45
C GLU A 84 26.08 -8.43 -23.15
N HIS A 85 25.32 -8.63 -22.06
CA HIS A 85 25.84 -9.16 -20.80
C HIS A 85 26.41 -10.57 -20.96
N ALA A 86 25.71 -11.46 -21.66
CA ALA A 86 26.19 -12.82 -21.93
C ALA A 86 27.51 -12.80 -22.72
N ALA A 87 27.58 -11.99 -23.78
CA ALA A 87 28.80 -11.83 -24.58
C ALA A 87 29.96 -11.25 -23.76
N HIS A 88 29.69 -10.27 -22.89
CA HIS A 88 30.71 -9.70 -22.00
C HIS A 88 31.26 -10.75 -21.01
N ILE A 89 30.39 -11.58 -20.44
CA ILE A 89 30.79 -12.67 -19.54
C ILE A 89 31.65 -13.70 -20.28
N GLU A 90 31.31 -14.05 -21.52
CA GLU A 90 32.11 -14.95 -22.34
C GLU A 90 33.47 -14.36 -22.69
N HIS A 91 33.54 -13.07 -23.02
CA HIS A 91 34.80 -12.36 -23.26
C HIS A 91 35.72 -12.40 -22.03
N LEU A 92 35.18 -12.05 -20.85
CA LEU A 92 35.93 -12.10 -19.59
C LEU A 92 36.46 -13.50 -19.28
N LYS A 93 35.69 -14.54 -19.56
CA LYS A 93 36.17 -15.93 -19.42
C LYS A 93 37.32 -16.22 -20.39
N HIS A 94 37.19 -15.79 -21.64
CA HIS A 94 38.19 -16.05 -22.65
C HIS A 94 39.52 -15.31 -22.36
N GLU A 95 39.46 -14.12 -21.77
CA GLU A 95 40.64 -13.36 -21.32
C GLU A 95 41.32 -13.99 -20.09
N ASN A 96 40.55 -14.67 -19.23
CA ASN A 96 41.05 -15.25 -17.98
C ASN A 96 41.23 -16.79 -18.05
N GLY A 97 41.54 -17.32 -19.23
CA GLY A 97 41.91 -18.74 -19.37
C GLY A 97 40.75 -19.73 -19.34
N GLY A 98 39.51 -19.26 -19.57
CA GLY A 98 38.29 -20.07 -19.60
C GLY A 98 37.45 -19.98 -18.33
N GLU A 99 37.95 -19.32 -17.28
CA GLU A 99 37.27 -19.13 -16.00
C GLU A 99 36.94 -17.66 -15.74
N LEU A 100 35.97 -17.40 -14.87
CA LEU A 100 35.67 -16.02 -14.48
C LEU A 100 36.78 -15.48 -13.58
N PRO A 101 37.12 -14.18 -13.68
CA PRO A 101 38.14 -13.59 -12.84
C PRO A 101 37.77 -13.74 -11.35
N GLU A 102 38.76 -13.99 -10.51
CA GLU A 102 38.54 -14.10 -9.08
C GLU A 102 37.92 -12.81 -8.53
N THR A 103 36.88 -12.96 -7.72
CA THR A 103 36.22 -11.81 -7.08
C THR A 103 37.18 -11.10 -6.12
N PRO A 104 37.36 -9.76 -6.21
CA PRO A 104 38.25 -9.01 -5.33
C PRO A 104 37.96 -9.24 -3.85
N LEU A 105 39.01 -9.47 -3.05
CA LEU A 105 38.92 -9.75 -1.62
C LEU A 105 39.02 -8.47 -0.78
N TYR A 106 38.07 -7.56 -0.96
CA TYR A 106 38.01 -6.38 -0.11
C TYR A 106 37.36 -6.72 1.24
N ASP A 107 37.89 -6.17 2.34
CA ASP A 107 37.43 -6.43 3.72
C ASP A 107 35.94 -6.14 3.97
N TYR A 108 35.36 -5.26 3.16
CA TYR A 108 33.94 -4.90 3.26
C TYR A 108 33.02 -5.85 2.48
N LEU A 109 33.55 -6.67 1.57
CA LEU A 109 32.79 -7.66 0.80
C LEU A 109 32.66 -8.95 1.61
N ASN A 110 31.50 -9.63 1.46
CA ASN A 110 31.20 -10.90 2.12
C ASN A 110 31.40 -10.92 3.65
N ARG A 111 31.45 -9.75 4.30
CA ARG A 111 31.58 -9.65 5.76
C ARG A 111 30.36 -10.26 6.45
N ARG A 112 30.61 -11.11 7.44
CA ARG A 112 29.59 -11.70 8.30
C ARG A 112 29.89 -11.40 9.77
N SER A 113 28.96 -10.73 10.45
CA SER A 113 29.02 -10.55 11.91
C SER A 113 28.37 -11.71 12.67
N LYS A 114 27.38 -12.36 12.05
CA LYS A 114 26.70 -13.55 12.58
C LYS A 114 26.52 -14.56 11.44
N PRO A 115 26.63 -15.87 11.71
CA PRO A 115 26.41 -16.91 10.71
C PRO A 115 24.93 -17.00 10.32
N PHE A 116 24.64 -17.49 9.11
CA PHE A 116 23.27 -17.83 8.75
C PHE A 116 22.85 -19.17 9.36
N PRO A 117 21.55 -19.41 9.54
CA PRO A 117 21.07 -20.64 10.18
C PRO A 117 21.17 -21.91 9.31
N TRP A 118 21.52 -21.80 8.01
CA TRP A 118 21.61 -22.93 7.08
C TRP A 118 23.01 -23.16 6.47
N GLY A 119 23.98 -22.28 6.71
CA GLY A 119 25.33 -22.39 6.16
C GLY A 119 26.01 -21.04 5.95
N ASN A 120 27.20 -21.03 5.34
CA ASN A 120 27.98 -19.80 5.16
C ASN A 120 27.50 -18.94 3.97
N ASN A 121 26.92 -19.57 2.96
CA ASN A 121 26.46 -18.92 1.73
C ASN A 121 25.05 -18.35 1.85
N SER A 122 24.74 -17.34 1.03
CA SER A 122 23.41 -16.71 0.99
C SER A 122 22.34 -17.65 0.42
N LEU A 123 21.07 -17.31 0.61
CA LEU A 123 19.94 -18.13 0.12
C LEU A 123 19.91 -18.24 -1.42
N PHE A 124 20.29 -17.17 -2.12
CA PHE A 124 20.40 -17.11 -3.58
C PHE A 124 21.87 -17.13 -4.01
N PHE A 125 22.65 -18.04 -3.43
CA PHE A 125 24.04 -18.24 -3.82
C PHE A 125 24.13 -18.92 -5.19
N ASN A 126 24.99 -18.38 -6.06
CA ASN A 126 25.31 -18.99 -7.34
C ASN A 126 26.85 -19.15 -7.45
N PRO A 127 27.39 -20.38 -7.48
CA PRO A 127 28.83 -20.62 -7.49
C PRO A 127 29.53 -20.07 -8.75
N LYS A 128 28.78 -19.78 -9.82
CA LYS A 128 29.35 -19.21 -11.05
C LYS A 128 29.67 -17.72 -10.94
N VAL A 129 29.06 -16.99 -10.02
CA VAL A 129 29.19 -15.52 -9.93
C VAL A 129 29.54 -15.04 -8.54
N ASN A 130 29.22 -15.81 -7.50
CA ASN A 130 29.47 -15.46 -6.12
C ASN A 130 30.62 -16.31 -5.58
N LYS A 131 31.49 -15.67 -4.79
CA LYS A 131 32.53 -16.37 -4.05
C LYS A 131 31.93 -17.33 -3.02
N ASP A 132 32.39 -18.58 -3.00
CA ASP A 132 32.05 -19.52 -1.95
C ASP A 132 32.70 -19.09 -0.62
N MET A 133 31.90 -19.04 0.44
CA MET A 133 32.32 -18.69 1.80
C MET A 133 32.40 -19.92 2.72
N SER A 134 32.22 -21.13 2.18
CA SER A 134 32.37 -22.39 2.91
C SER A 134 33.79 -22.96 2.89
N GLU A 135 34.63 -22.48 1.97
CA GLU A 135 36.07 -22.78 1.90
C GLU A 135 36.90 -21.95 2.89
#